data_AF-A0ABD2VUP2-F1
#
_entry.id   AF-A0ABD2VUP2-F1
#
_cell.length_a   1.000
_cell.length_b   1.000
_cell.length_c   1.000
_cell.angle_alpha   90.00
_cell.angle_beta   90.00
_cell.angle_gamma   90.00
#
_symmetry.space_group_name_H-M   'P 1'
#
loop_
_entity.id
_entity.type
_entity.pdbx_description
1 polymer ?
#
loop_
_entity_poly.entity_id
_entity_poly.type
_entity_poly.pdbx_seq_one_letter_code
_entity_poly.pdbx_strand_id
1 'polypeptide(L)'
;MRRRGGIPPSEQLDNIYYNMKAELQIYIKRSHIDTVESLIQEVETYEKLKGDAKKMSITKETLTVDSPNNPFNRKDHRWNCKQRGHSRANCKNLCRKFCSVCGKDNVLTRNCHGPKNETKTEKPSTRVSKNQT
;
A
#
# COMPACT_ATOMS: atom_id res chain seq x y z
N MET A 1 -13.82 -36.56 -0.77
CA MET A 1 -12.46 -36.91 -1.22
C MET A 1 -11.44 -36.38 -0.21
N ARG A 2 -10.76 -37.27 0.51
CA ARG A 2 -9.70 -36.88 1.45
C ARG A 2 -8.38 -36.86 0.70
N ARG A 3 -7.70 -35.71 0.67
CA ARG A 3 -6.36 -35.51 0.11
C ARG A 3 -5.36 -36.34 0.94
N ARG A 4 -5.23 -37.63 0.66
CA ARG A 4 -4.20 -38.48 1.28
C ARG A 4 -2.94 -38.40 0.43
N GLY A 5 -2.12 -37.42 0.76
CA GLY A 5 -0.82 -37.15 0.15
C GLY A 5 -0.37 -35.79 0.61
N GLY A 6 0.48 -35.74 1.63
CA GLY A 6 1.17 -34.50 1.98
C GLY A 6 2.09 -34.10 0.82
N ILE A 7 2.36 -32.79 0.70
CA ILE A 7 3.36 -32.30 -0.25
C ILE A 7 4.72 -32.82 0.24
N PRO A 8 5.51 -33.49 -0.62
CA PRO A 8 6.84 -33.94 -0.24
C PRO A 8 7.73 -32.73 0.10
N PRO A 9 8.68 -32.85 1.04
CA PRO A 9 9.48 -31.72 1.50
C PRO A 9 10.26 -30.98 0.39
N SER A 10 10.70 -31.70 -0.63
CA SER A 10 11.36 -31.10 -1.81
C SER A 10 10.43 -30.24 -2.64
N GLU A 11 9.21 -30.72 -2.91
CA GLU A 11 8.19 -29.96 -3.64
C GLU A 11 7.68 -28.79 -2.81
N GLN A 12 7.62 -28.93 -1.48
CA GLN A 12 7.35 -27.81 -0.58
C GLN A 12 8.41 -26.72 -0.73
N LEU A 13 9.68 -27.07 -0.77
CA LEU A 13 10.78 -26.13 -0.97
C LEU A 13 10.71 -25.44 -2.34
N ASP A 14 10.44 -26.20 -3.40
CA ASP A 14 10.26 -25.65 -4.75
C ASP A 14 9.10 -24.66 -4.80
N ASN A 15 7.96 -25.04 -4.25
CA ASN A 15 6.78 -24.19 -4.19
C ASN A 15 7.05 -22.89 -3.43
N ILE A 16 7.82 -22.93 -2.34
CA ILE A 16 8.20 -21.72 -1.61
C ILE A 16 9.17 -20.88 -2.46
N TYR A 17 10.19 -21.50 -3.04
CA TYR A 17 11.21 -20.80 -3.83
C TYR A 17 10.61 -20.08 -5.04
N TYR A 18 9.78 -20.74 -5.85
CA TYR A 18 9.22 -20.13 -7.05
C TYR A 18 8.17 -19.04 -6.76
N ASN A 19 7.54 -19.06 -5.58
CA ASN A 19 6.58 -18.03 -5.16
C ASN A 19 7.20 -16.89 -4.33
N MET A 20 8.50 -16.95 -4.03
CA MET A 20 9.18 -15.88 -3.31
C MET A 20 9.44 -14.66 -4.21
N LYS A 21 9.78 -13.52 -3.60
CA LYS A 21 10.10 -12.29 -4.36
C LYS A 21 11.31 -12.52 -5.28
N ALA A 22 11.25 -12.00 -6.50
CA ALA A 22 12.34 -12.10 -7.48
C ALA A 22 13.69 -11.57 -6.94
N GLU A 23 13.67 -10.53 -6.10
CA GLU A 23 14.86 -10.01 -5.43
C GLU A 23 15.61 -11.09 -4.62
N LEU A 24 14.86 -11.97 -3.94
CA LEU A 24 15.44 -13.05 -3.16
C LEU A 24 15.92 -14.19 -4.06
N GLN A 25 15.22 -14.48 -5.17
CA GLN A 25 15.64 -15.53 -6.13
C GLN A 25 16.97 -15.18 -6.82
N ILE A 26 17.26 -13.89 -7.03
CA ILE A 26 18.54 -13.43 -7.61
C ILE A 26 19.69 -13.64 -6.61
N TYR A 27 19.43 -13.35 -5.33
CA TYR A 27 20.43 -13.51 -4.26
C TYR A 27 20.66 -14.97 -3.90
N ILE A 28 19.57 -15.75 -3.83
CA ILE A 28 19.55 -17.13 -3.35
C ILE A 28 19.41 -18.08 -4.54
N LYS A 29 20.45 -18.84 -4.84
CA LYS A 29 20.41 -19.88 -5.86
C LYS A 29 19.66 -21.11 -5.33
N ARG A 30 18.66 -21.59 -6.07
CA ARG A 30 17.91 -22.82 -5.73
C ARG A 30 18.82 -24.03 -5.50
N SER A 31 19.93 -24.14 -6.22
CA SER A 31 20.88 -25.24 -6.14
C SER A 31 21.71 -25.29 -4.85
N HIS A 32 21.71 -24.24 -4.03
CA HIS A 32 22.47 -24.18 -2.79
C HIS A 32 21.62 -24.52 -1.55
N ILE A 33 20.34 -24.87 -1.75
CA ILE A 33 19.38 -25.04 -0.66
C ILE A 33 18.66 -26.36 -0.81
N ASP A 34 18.73 -27.17 0.23
CA ASP A 34 18.09 -28.50 0.27
C ASP A 34 16.93 -28.55 1.26
N THR A 35 16.89 -27.61 2.22
CA THR A 35 15.88 -27.58 3.28
C THR A 35 15.20 -26.22 3.39
N VAL A 36 13.95 -26.22 3.85
CA VAL A 36 13.19 -24.99 4.12
C VAL A 36 13.86 -24.16 5.21
N GLU A 37 14.49 -24.80 6.20
CA GLU A 37 15.23 -24.11 7.27
C GLU A 37 16.42 -23.32 6.73
N SER A 38 17.20 -23.92 5.82
CA SER A 38 18.32 -23.22 5.16
C SER A 38 17.84 -22.02 4.34
N LEU A 39 16.68 -22.13 3.66
CA LEU A 39 16.06 -21.01 2.96
C LEU A 39 15.69 -19.87 3.91
N ILE A 40 15.12 -20.18 5.07
CA ILE A 40 14.73 -19.17 6.05
C ILE A 40 15.96 -18.42 6.55
N GLN A 41 17.03 -19.14 6.91
CA GLN A 41 18.28 -18.52 7.38
C GLN A 41 18.89 -17.57 6.33
N GLU A 42 18.90 -17.97 5.06
CA GLU A 42 19.48 -17.14 3.99
C GLU A 42 18.59 -15.92 3.65
N VAL A 43 17.28 -16.05 3.80
CA VAL A 43 16.37 -14.89 3.68
C VAL A 43 16.59 -13.92 4.84
N GLU A 44 16.77 -14.41 6.06
CA GLU A 44 17.05 -13.55 7.23
C GLU A 44 18.37 -12.79 7.09
N THR A 45 19.43 -13.42 6.58
CA THR A 45 20.71 -12.75 6.32
C THR A 45 20.56 -11.64 5.28
N TYR A 46 19.84 -11.92 4.19
CA TYR A 46 19.54 -10.92 3.16
C TYR A 46 18.74 -9.73 3.71
N GLU A 47 17.69 -9.98 4.51
CA GLU A 47 16.86 -8.91 5.07
C GLU A 47 17.64 -8.02 6.05
N LYS A 48 18.57 -8.59 6.82
CA LYS A 48 19.49 -7.82 7.68
C LYS A 48 20.38 -6.89 6.85
N LEU A 49 21.03 -7.41 5.82
CA LEU A 49 21.88 -6.62 4.91
C LEU A 49 21.09 -5.48 4.23
N LYS A 50 19.88 -5.77 3.75
CA LYS A 50 18.99 -4.77 3.14
C LYS A 50 18.54 -3.71 4.15
N GLY A 51 18.27 -4.11 5.38
CA GLY A 51 17.90 -3.22 6.48
C GLY A 51 19.01 -2.20 6.78
N ASP A 52 20.26 -2.65 6.84
CA ASP A 52 21.39 -1.78 7.14
C ASP A 52 21.71 -0.81 5.99
N ALA A 53 21.65 -1.27 4.73
CA ALA A 53 21.75 -0.39 3.57
C ALA A 53 20.65 0.69 3.56
N LYS A 54 19.41 0.33 3.95
CA LYS A 54 18.30 1.29 4.03
C LYS A 54 18.52 2.34 5.13
N LYS A 55 19.00 1.94 6.31
CA LYS A 55 19.33 2.88 7.40
C LYS A 55 20.39 3.91 6.97
N MET A 56 21.37 3.50 6.17
CA MET A 56 22.39 4.42 5.62
C MET A 56 21.84 5.39 4.57
N SER A 57 20.77 5.02 3.84
CA SER A 57 20.11 5.90 2.86
C SER A 57 19.14 6.90 3.48
N ILE A 58 18.45 6.53 4.57
CA ILE A 58 17.41 7.37 5.20
C ILE A 58 17.99 8.62 5.86
N THR A 59 19.22 8.57 6.37
CA THR A 59 19.86 9.73 7.01
C THR A 59 20.17 10.89 6.06
N LYS A 60 20.03 10.72 4.74
CA LYS A 60 20.27 11.80 3.76
C LYS A 60 19.01 12.56 3.31
N GLU A 61 17.80 12.07 3.57
CA GLU A 61 16.60 12.60 2.88
C GLU A 61 15.47 13.17 3.78
N THR A 62 15.66 13.29 5.10
CA THR A 62 14.61 13.83 5.99
C THR A 62 14.82 15.29 6.36
N LEU A 63 14.78 16.19 5.38
CA LEU A 63 14.55 17.64 5.58
C LEU A 63 13.82 18.22 4.37
N THR A 64 12.54 17.89 4.16
CA THR A 64 11.68 18.72 3.31
C THR A 64 10.44 19.11 4.09
N VAL A 65 10.51 20.34 4.57
CA VAL A 65 9.47 21.15 5.20
C VAL A 65 8.18 21.10 4.37
N ASP A 66 7.06 20.92 5.06
CA ASP A 66 5.70 20.95 4.53
C ASP A 66 5.43 22.26 3.76
N SER A 67 5.63 22.22 2.44
CA SER A 67 5.15 23.28 1.55
C SER A 67 3.70 22.98 1.14
N PRO A 68 2.75 23.91 1.34
CA PRO A 68 1.34 23.73 0.96
C PRO A 68 1.12 23.65 -0.56
N ASN A 69 2.17 23.79 -1.38
CA ASN A 69 2.12 23.73 -2.83
C ASN A 69 2.53 22.35 -3.41
N ASN A 70 2.73 21.33 -2.57
CA ASN A 70 3.09 20.01 -3.09
C ASN A 70 1.87 19.34 -3.75
N PRO A 71 1.91 18.99 -5.05
CA PRO A 71 0.81 18.33 -5.73
C PRO A 71 0.33 17.09 -4.96
N PHE A 72 -0.97 16.81 -5.06
CA PHE A 72 -1.59 15.66 -4.41
C PHE A 72 -0.90 14.35 -4.85
N ASN A 73 -0.15 13.74 -3.95
CA ASN A 73 0.41 12.40 -4.12
C ASN A 73 -0.49 11.37 -3.43
N ARG A 74 -1.00 10.39 -4.18
CA ARG A 74 -1.88 9.32 -3.68
C ARG A 74 -1.22 8.42 -2.65
N LYS A 75 0.11 8.32 -2.64
CA LYS A 75 0.88 7.48 -1.70
C LYS A 75 0.99 8.13 -0.31
N ASP A 76 1.09 9.45 -0.28
CA ASP A 76 1.41 10.18 0.96
C ASP A 76 0.17 10.76 1.64
N HIS A 77 -0.89 11.03 0.87
CA HIS A 77 -2.12 11.63 1.40
C HIS A 77 -3.19 10.59 1.76
N ARG A 78 -3.84 10.84 2.88
CA ARG A 78 -4.89 9.98 3.42
C ARG A 78 -6.21 10.18 2.68
N TRP A 79 -6.81 9.07 2.24
CA TRP A 79 -8.08 9.07 1.50
C TRP A 79 -9.30 9.61 2.27
N ASN A 80 -9.21 9.77 3.59
CA ASN A 80 -10.31 10.36 4.37
C ASN A 80 -10.21 11.89 4.39
N CYS A 81 -9.04 12.44 4.74
CA CYS A 81 -8.91 13.85 5.08
C CYS A 81 -7.99 14.64 4.14
N LYS A 82 -7.36 13.99 3.16
CA LYS A 82 -6.43 14.59 2.20
C LYS A 82 -5.23 15.27 2.89
N GLN A 83 -4.80 14.75 4.04
CA GLN A 83 -3.62 15.22 4.79
C GLN A 83 -2.60 14.07 4.91
N ARG A 84 -1.32 14.40 5.10
CA ARG A 84 -0.22 13.43 5.22
C ARG A 84 0.06 13.09 6.69
N GLY A 85 1.00 12.19 6.94
CA GLY A 85 1.63 12.03 8.26
C GLY A 85 0.83 11.28 9.33
N HIS A 86 -0.25 10.58 8.99
CA HIS A 86 -1.00 9.80 9.98
C HIS A 86 -1.62 8.52 9.39
N SER A 87 -1.93 7.55 10.26
CA SER A 87 -2.57 6.28 9.89
C SER A 87 -4.10 6.39 9.85
N ARG A 88 -4.82 5.33 9.44
CA ARG A 88 -6.30 5.35 9.38
C ARG A 88 -6.88 5.43 10.77
N ALA A 89 -6.29 4.65 11.67
CA ALA A 89 -6.65 4.58 13.07
C ALA A 89 -6.47 5.94 13.77
N ASN A 90 -5.47 6.72 13.37
CA ASN A 90 -5.14 7.99 14.01
C ASN A 90 -5.72 9.22 13.29
N CYS A 91 -6.60 9.04 12.31
CA CYS A 91 -7.20 10.14 11.57
C CYS A 91 -8.35 10.79 12.36
N LYS A 92 -8.07 11.91 13.03
CA LYS A 92 -9.09 12.71 13.74
C LYS A 92 -9.84 13.71 12.83
N ASN A 93 -9.36 13.89 11.61
CA ASN A 93 -9.93 14.83 10.66
C ASN A 93 -11.22 14.30 10.03
N LEU A 94 -12.15 15.21 9.74
CA LEU A 94 -13.40 14.90 9.04
C LEU A 94 -13.13 14.26 7.68
N CYS A 95 -13.99 13.31 7.31
CA CYS A 95 -13.95 12.74 5.97
C CYS A 95 -14.38 13.79 4.94
N ARG A 96 -13.52 14.02 3.95
CA ARG A 96 -13.71 14.97 2.85
C ARG A 96 -13.96 14.21 1.55
N LYS A 97 -14.83 14.74 0.70
CA LYS A 97 -15.01 14.24 -0.67
C LYS A 97 -13.92 14.86 -1.54
N PHE A 98 -13.14 14.03 -2.24
CA PHE A 98 -12.16 14.49 -3.21
C PHE A 98 -11.80 13.41 -4.23
N CYS A 99 -11.20 13.84 -5.35
CA CYS A 99 -10.72 13.01 -6.43
C CYS A 99 -9.47 12.26 -5.97
N SER A 100 -9.54 10.93 -5.85
CA SER A 100 -8.40 10.13 -5.38
C SER A 100 -7.25 10.02 -6.39
N VAL A 101 -7.42 10.52 -7.61
CA VAL A 101 -6.39 10.54 -8.68
C VAL A 101 -5.69 11.89 -8.73
N CYS A 102 -6.45 12.97 -8.70
CA CYS A 102 -6.00 14.33 -8.98
C CYS A 102 -6.06 15.28 -7.77
N GLY A 103 -6.66 14.83 -6.66
CA GLY A 103 -6.77 15.61 -5.43
C GLY A 103 -7.80 16.73 -5.44
N LYS A 104 -8.60 16.94 -6.51
CA LYS A 104 -9.65 17.98 -6.54
C LYS A 104 -10.68 17.76 -5.43
N ASP A 105 -11.01 18.80 -4.67
CA ASP A 105 -11.99 18.73 -3.58
C ASP A 105 -13.44 18.70 -4.10
N ASN A 106 -14.34 18.16 -3.29
CA ASN A 106 -15.79 18.04 -3.52
C ASN A 106 -16.23 17.22 -4.73
N VAL A 107 -15.32 16.56 -5.44
CA VAL A 107 -15.65 15.72 -6.60
C VAL A 107 -15.18 14.28 -6.35
N LEU A 108 -16.03 13.30 -6.65
CA LEU A 108 -15.61 11.89 -6.65
C LEU A 108 -14.80 11.59 -7.92
N THR A 109 -13.85 10.67 -7.84
CA THR A 109 -13.00 10.27 -8.99
C THR A 109 -13.83 9.93 -10.24
N ARG A 110 -14.98 9.28 -10.07
CA ARG A 110 -15.91 8.97 -11.17
C ARG A 110 -16.43 10.22 -11.89
N ASN A 111 -16.67 11.31 -11.17
CA ASN A 111 -17.17 12.56 -11.73
C ASN A 111 -16.02 13.47 -12.20
N CYS A 112 -14.76 13.14 -11.89
CA CYS A 112 -13.59 13.92 -12.28
C CYS A 112 -12.83 13.33 -13.49
N HIS A 113 -12.77 12.00 -13.59
CA HIS A 113 -12.07 11.26 -14.66
C HIS A 113 -12.96 10.22 -15.35
N GLY A 114 -14.28 10.25 -15.11
CA GLY A 114 -15.20 9.39 -15.84
C GLY A 114 -15.33 9.80 -17.32
N PRO A 115 -15.87 8.92 -18.16
CA PRO A 115 -16.29 9.32 -19.50
C PRO A 115 -17.24 10.51 -19.38
N LYS A 116 -17.01 11.56 -20.18
CA LYS A 116 -17.84 12.77 -20.23
C LYS A 116 -19.21 12.41 -20.81
N ASN A 117 -20.07 11.81 -20.01
CA ASN A 117 -21.48 11.73 -20.32
C ASN A 117 -22.10 13.02 -19.81
N GLU A 118 -22.56 13.83 -20.75
CA GLU A 118 -23.10 15.17 -20.53
C GLU A 118 -24.19 15.18 -19.44
N THR A 119 -24.04 16.14 -18.52
CA THR A 119 -25.02 16.72 -17.59
C THR A 119 -26.10 15.79 -17.01
N LYS A 120 -25.90 15.36 -15.76
CA LYS A 120 -27.02 15.16 -14.83
C LYS A 120 -26.90 16.13 -13.66
N THR A 121 -27.72 17.17 -13.75
CA THR A 121 -27.99 18.21 -12.76
C THR A 121 -28.08 17.62 -11.35
N GLU A 122 -27.24 18.13 -10.45
CA GLU A 122 -27.28 17.81 -9.03
C GLU A 122 -28.60 18.30 -8.45
N LYS A 123 -29.43 17.40 -7.93
CA LYS A 123 -30.52 17.80 -7.02
C LYS A 123 -29.89 18.06 -5.64
N PRO A 124 -30.16 19.20 -5.00
CA PRO A 124 -29.65 19.47 -3.66
C PRO A 124 -30.30 18.50 -2.68
N SER A 125 -29.46 17.68 -2.02
CA SER A 125 -29.87 16.83 -0.92
C SER A 125 -30.04 17.67 0.34
N THR A 126 -31.21 18.28 0.53
CA THR A 126 -31.63 18.85 1.81
C THR A 126 -31.82 17.73 2.82
N ARG A 127 -30.80 17.45 3.63
CA ARG A 127 -30.96 16.67 4.86
C ARG A 127 -31.43 17.64 5.94
N VAL A 128 -32.74 17.68 6.18
CA VAL A 128 -33.35 18.42 7.29
C VAL A 128 -32.78 17.88 8.60
N SER A 129 -32.08 18.73 9.36
CA SER A 129 -31.77 18.49 10.76
C SER A 129 -33.08 18.38 11.54
N LYS A 130 -33.38 17.19 12.06
CA LYS A 130 -34.39 17.03 13.11
C LYS A 130 -33.71 17.35 14.45
N ASN A 131 -33.95 18.56 14.94
CA ASN A 131 -33.85 18.86 16.36
C ASN A 131 -35.23 18.58 16.98
N GLN A 132 -35.28 17.68 17.95
CA GLN A 132 -36.34 17.45 18.94
C GLN A 132 -35.63 16.72 20.08
N THR A 133 -35.72 17.08 21.36
CA THR A 133 -36.30 18.18 22.12
C THR A 133 -35.53 18.19 23.45
#